data_AF-A0A2G9PHX6-F1
#
_entry.id   AF-A0A2G9PHX6-F1
#
_cell.length_a   1.000
_cell.length_b   1.000
_cell.length_c   1.000
_cell.angle_alpha   90.00
_cell.angle_beta   90.00
_cell.angle_gamma   90.00
#
_symmetry.space_group_name_H-M   'P 1'
#
loop_
_entity.id
_entity.type
_entity.pdbx_description
1 polymer ?
#
loop_
_entity_poly.entity_id
_entity_poly.type
_entity_poly.pdbx_seq_one_letter_code
_entity_poly.pdbx_strand_id
1 'polypeptide(L)'
;DLQDGDVVVYLAEPAEYGLIIHRTLLKINAADGVYYVTKGDNNRFADQQAGIRLVPEERIQGKILARVPLIGYAKLFLFLQFAEPAGCDTSITRETG
;
A
#
# COMPACT_ATOMS: atom_id res chain seq x y z
N ASP A 1 9.63 15.09 7.10
CA ASP A 1 10.31 13.80 7.21
C ASP A 1 9.30 12.67 7.08
N LEU A 2 9.71 11.56 6.45
CA LEU A 2 8.94 10.33 6.28
C LEU A 2 9.34 9.33 7.38
N GLN A 3 8.34 8.70 7.98
CA GLN A 3 8.53 7.78 9.10
C GLN A 3 7.87 6.42 8.84
N ASP A 4 8.23 5.44 9.65
CA ASP A 4 7.57 4.13 9.65
C ASP A 4 6.08 4.30 9.95
N GLY A 5 5.24 3.65 9.14
CA GLY A 5 3.78 3.74 9.21
C GLY A 5 3.15 4.84 8.36
N ASP A 6 3.93 5.80 7.83
CA ASP A 6 3.42 6.81 6.89
C ASP A 6 2.85 6.12 5.64
N VAL A 7 1.75 6.66 5.10
CA VAL A 7 1.20 6.23 3.81
C VAL A 7 1.74 7.15 2.73
N VAL A 8 2.46 6.57 1.77
CA VAL A 8 3.19 7.27 0.73
C VAL A 8 2.60 7.00 -0.64
N VAL A 9 2.73 7.98 -1.53
CA VAL A 9 2.48 7.84 -2.96
C VAL A 9 3.82 7.84 -3.67
N TYR A 10 4.10 6.81 -4.46
CA TYR A 10 5.37 6.71 -5.19
C TYR A 10 5.17 6.20 -6.61
N LEU A 11 6.10 6.56 -7.49
CA LEU A 11 6.10 6.10 -8.88
C LEU A 11 6.68 4.68 -8.96
N ALA A 12 5.87 3.73 -9.43
CA ALA A 12 6.21 2.30 -9.57
C ALA A 12 7.35 2.04 -10.55
N GLU A 13 8.06 0.91 -10.40
CA GLU A 13 9.04 0.44 -11.38
C GLU A 13 8.58 -0.87 -12.02
N PRO A 14 8.51 -0.94 -13.35
CA PRO A 14 8.55 0.16 -14.33
C PRO A 14 7.45 1.22 -14.14
N ALA A 15 7.72 2.45 -14.62
CA ALA A 15 6.84 3.62 -14.46
C ALA A 15 5.46 3.48 -15.13
N GLU A 16 5.32 2.53 -16.06
CA GLU A 16 4.04 2.20 -16.73
C GLU A 16 2.95 1.73 -15.76
N TYR A 17 3.33 1.20 -14.59
CA TYR A 17 2.37 0.84 -13.53
C TYR A 17 1.82 2.06 -12.78
N GLY A 18 2.33 3.27 -13.03
CA GLY A 18 1.81 4.52 -12.49
C GLY A 18 2.14 4.74 -11.00
N LEU A 19 1.26 5.46 -10.31
CA LEU A 19 1.41 5.80 -8.90
C LEU A 19 0.83 4.70 -7.99
N ILE A 20 1.62 4.27 -7.01
CA ILE A 20 1.24 3.29 -5.99
C ILE A 20 1.10 4.01 -4.65
N ILE A 21 0.06 3.66 -3.89
CA ILE A 21 -0.18 4.15 -2.54
C ILE A 21 0.00 3.01 -1.55
N HIS A 22 1.10 2.97 -0.80
CA HIS A 22 1.37 1.94 0.19
C HIS A 22 1.90 2.54 1.50
N ARG A 23 1.97 1.71 2.54
CA ARG A 23 2.51 2.08 3.84
C ARG A 23 4.00 1.79 3.91
N THR A 24 4.77 2.75 4.42
CA THR A 24 6.18 2.54 4.77
C THR A 24 6.27 1.62 5.99
N LEU A 25 7.04 0.54 5.88
CA LEU A 25 7.35 -0.34 7.00
C LEU A 25 8.69 0.01 7.66
N LEU A 26 9.65 0.47 6.86
CA LEU A 26 11.00 0.78 7.32
C LEU A 26 11.65 1.83 6.41
N LYS A 27 12.29 2.82 7.04
CA LYS A 27 13.27 3.73 6.39
C LYS A 27 14.69 3.19 6.52
N ILE A 28 15.39 3.07 5.40
CA ILE A 28 16.78 2.62 5.32
C ILE A 28 17.64 3.80 4.87
N ASN A 29 18.63 4.16 5.68
CA ASN A 29 19.65 5.15 5.31
C ASN A 29 20.91 4.40 4.86
N ALA A 30 21.20 4.44 3.56
CA ALA A 30 22.39 3.85 2.96
C ALA A 30 23.39 4.94 2.54
N ALA A 31 24.60 4.54 2.15
CA ALA A 31 25.63 5.48 1.72
C ALA A 31 25.25 6.23 0.41
N ASP A 32 24.44 5.59 -0.42
CA ASP A 32 24.01 6.06 -1.73
C ASP A 32 22.62 6.70 -1.73
N GLY A 33 21.88 6.67 -0.61
CA GLY A 33 20.58 7.32 -0.52
C GLY A 33 19.68 6.78 0.59
N VAL A 34 18.46 7.30 0.59
CA VAL A 34 17.38 6.89 1.48
C VAL A 34 16.39 6.02 0.72
N TYR A 35 16.04 4.90 1.33
CA TYR A 35 15.19 3.87 0.74
C TYR A 35 14.09 3.45 1.69
N TYR A 36 12.97 3.00 1.13
CA TYR A 36 11.80 2.61 1.90
C TYR A 36 11.38 1.17 1.55
N VAL A 37 11.12 0.39 2.60
CA VAL A 37 10.36 -0.86 2.52
C VAL A 37 8.89 -0.50 2.59
N THR A 38 8.09 -0.97 1.64
CA THR A 38 6.66 -0.63 1.54
C THR A 38 5.79 -1.87 1.58
N LYS A 39 4.53 -1.68 1.93
CA LYS A 39 3.52 -2.74 1.94
C LYS A 39 2.13 -2.17 1.70
N GLY A 40 1.38 -2.79 0.80
CA GLY A 40 -0.05 -2.54 0.67
C GLY A 40 -0.81 -2.95 1.94
N ASP A 41 -1.81 -2.15 2.33
CA ASP A 41 -2.55 -2.38 3.57
C ASP A 41 -3.19 -3.78 3.61
N ASN A 42 -3.63 -4.30 2.46
CA ASN A 42 -4.22 -5.64 2.33
C ASN A 42 -3.22 -6.76 1.93
N ASN A 43 -1.93 -6.46 1.75
CA ASN A 43 -0.95 -7.48 1.37
C ASN A 43 -0.57 -8.35 2.58
N ARG A 44 -0.20 -9.61 2.37
CA ARG A 44 0.27 -10.49 3.48
C ARG A 44 1.71 -10.19 3.90
N PHE A 45 2.54 -9.75 2.96
CA PHE A 45 3.98 -9.53 3.13
C PHE A 45 4.39 -8.17 2.55
N ALA A 46 5.62 -7.76 2.82
CA ALA A 46 6.19 -6.53 2.25
C ALA A 46 6.37 -6.66 0.74
N ASP A 47 6.31 -5.54 0.03
CA ASP A 47 6.47 -5.51 -1.42
C ASP A 47 7.83 -6.10 -1.85
N GLN A 48 8.87 -5.90 -1.03
CA GLN A 48 10.20 -6.46 -1.26
C GLN A 48 10.25 -7.99 -1.19
N GLN A 49 9.35 -8.62 -0.42
CA GLN A 49 9.21 -10.08 -0.43
C GLN A 49 8.48 -10.58 -1.69
N ALA A 50 7.75 -9.69 -2.38
CA ALA A 50 7.11 -9.97 -3.66
C ALA A 50 8.06 -9.77 -4.85
N GLY A 51 9.33 -9.40 -4.60
CA GLY A 51 10.33 -9.12 -5.65
C GLY A 51 10.34 -7.66 -6.12
N ILE A 52 9.59 -6.76 -5.48
CA ILE A 52 9.64 -5.32 -5.80
C ILE A 52 10.88 -4.72 -5.14
N ARG A 53 11.63 -3.87 -5.84
CA ARG A 53 12.84 -3.25 -5.29
C ARG A 53 12.50 -2.28 -4.15
N LEU A 54 13.50 -1.92 -3.35
CA LEU A 54 13.35 -0.83 -2.38
C LEU A 54 12.93 0.46 -3.10
N VAL A 55 12.05 1.23 -2.48
CA VAL A 55 11.58 2.50 -3.05
C VAL A 55 12.55 3.61 -2.67
N PRO A 56 13.33 4.19 -3.61
CA PRO A 56 14.20 5.32 -3.29
C PRO A 56 13.37 6.57 -3.01
N GLU A 57 13.88 7.44 -2.14
CA GLU A 57 13.19 8.67 -1.73
C GLU A 57 12.81 9.59 -2.91
N GLU A 58 13.66 9.65 -3.94
CA GLU A 58 13.43 10.41 -5.17
C GLU A 58 12.16 10.03 -5.94
N ARG A 59 11.59 8.85 -5.68
CA ARG A 59 10.37 8.37 -6.34
C ARG A 59 9.12 8.59 -5.52
N ILE A 60 9.27 9.02 -4.28
CA ILE A 60 8.15 9.44 -3.43
C ILE A 60 7.60 10.75 -3.99
N GLN A 61 6.35 10.73 -4.43
CA GLN A 61 5.65 11.89 -4.98
C GLN A 61 4.89 12.67 -3.89
N GLY A 62 4.59 12.02 -2.78
CA GLY A 62 3.93 12.66 -1.65
C GLY A 62 3.59 11.68 -0.54
N LYS A 63 3.00 12.21 0.54
CA LYS A 63 2.50 11.43 1.66
C LYS A 63 1.14 11.92 2.12
N ILE A 64 0.36 11.01 2.70
CA ILE A 64 -0.93 11.34 3.30
C ILE A 64 -0.70 11.99 4.65
N LEU A 65 -1.25 13.18 4.86
CA LEU A 65 -1.15 13.94 6.12
C LEU A 65 -2.35 13.77 7.04
N ALA A 66 -3.53 13.49 6.47
CA ALA A 66 -4.76 13.35 7.20
C ALA A 66 -5.67 12.31 6.54
N ARG A 67 -6.48 11.65 7.36
CA ARG A 67 -7.58 10.78 6.92
C ARG A 67 -8.89 11.41 7.38
N VAL A 68 -9.89 11.42 6.51
CA VAL A 68 -11.26 11.77 6.90
C VAL A 68 -12.00 10.46 7.15
N PRO A 69 -12.18 10.05 8.42
CA PRO A 69 -12.99 8.88 8.70
C PRO A 69 -14.43 9.15 8.25
N LEU A 70 -15.16 8.08 7.93
CA LEU A 70 -16.60 8.07 7.61
C LEU A 70 -17.04 8.57 6.22
N ILE A 71 -16.19 9.25 5.43
CA ILE A 71 -16.57 9.65 4.06
C ILE A 71 -16.95 8.45 3.18
N GLY A 72 -16.34 7.29 3.45
CA GLY A 72 -16.71 6.03 2.81
C GLY A 72 -18.16 5.62 3.06
N TYR A 73 -18.71 5.84 4.27
CA TYR A 73 -20.11 5.53 4.56
C TYR A 73 -21.08 6.40 3.76
N ALA A 74 -20.74 7.67 3.54
CA ALA A 74 -21.53 8.54 2.68
C ALA A 74 -21.62 7.99 1.25
N LYS A 75 -20.51 7.47 0.71
CA LYS A 75 -20.49 6.78 -0.59
C LYS A 75 -21.40 5.54 -0.58
N LEU A 76 -21.25 4.66 0.41
CA LEU A 76 -22.06 3.44 0.52
C LEU A 76 -23.56 3.76 0.59
N PHE A 77 -23.92 4.80 1.34
CA PHE A 77 -25.29 5.27 1.47
C PHE A 77 -25.85 5.85 0.16
N LEU A 78 -25.09 6.73 -0.50
CA LEU A 78 -25.51 7.35 -1.76
C LEU A 78 -25.71 6.34 -2.89
N PHE A 79 -24.92 5.26 -2.91
CA PHE A 79 -24.98 4.24 -3.95
C PHE A 79 -25.68 2.94 -3.51
N LEU A 80 -26.24 2.89 -2.30
CA LEU A 80 -26.93 1.72 -1.72
C LEU A 80 -26.09 0.42 -1.74
N GLN A 81 -24.76 0.53 -1.62
CA GLN A 81 -23.81 -0.58 -1.73
C GLN A 81 -23.53 -1.26 -0.38
N PHE A 82 -24.58 -1.68 0.34
CA PHE A 82 -24.42 -2.25 1.68
C PHE A 82 -24.16 -3.76 1.72
N ALA A 83 -24.28 -4.44 0.57
CA ALA A 83 -24.03 -5.87 0.48
C ALA A 83 -22.52 -6.16 0.43
N GLU A 84 -22.08 -7.16 1.16
CA GLU A 84 -20.72 -7.69 1.04
C GLU A 84 -20.53 -8.33 -0.34
N PRO A 85 -19.37 -8.10 -1.00
CA PRO A 85 -19.09 -8.73 -2.28
C PRO A 85 -18.86 -10.24 -2.10
N ALA A 86 -19.29 -11.02 -3.09
CA ALA A 86 -19.07 -12.46 -3.11
C ALA A 86 -17.58 -12.80 -3.01
N GLY A 87 -17.21 -13.75 -2.13
CA GLY A 87 -15.84 -14.23 -1.95
C GLY A 87 -15.06 -13.64 -0.77
N CYS A 88 -15.67 -12.77 0.04
CA CYS A 88 -15.05 -12.26 1.28
C CYS A 88 -14.90 -13.33 2.38
N ASP A 89 -15.73 -14.37 2.39
CA ASP A 89 -15.68 -15.48 3.36
C ASP A 89 -14.92 -16.72 2.87
N THR A 90 -14.38 -16.70 1.66
CA THR A 90 -13.65 -17.86 1.13
C THR A 90 -12.20 -17.89 1.61
N SER A 91 -11.88 -18.82 2.51
CA SER A 91 -10.50 -19.20 2.83
C SER A 91 -10.00 -20.24 1.82
N ILE A 92 -8.95 -19.91 1.06
CA ILE A 92 -8.28 -20.88 0.18
C ILE A 92 -7.39 -21.79 1.04
N THR A 93 -7.88 -22.98 1.40
CA THR A 93 -7.06 -24.04 2.00
C THR A 93 -6.26 -24.74 0.89
N ARG A 94 -4.93 -24.73 1.03
CA ARG A 94 -4.02 -25.49 0.15
C ARG A 94 -4.00 -26.93 0.65
N GLU A 95 -4.62 -27.86 -0.08
CA GLU A 95 -4.40 -29.28 0.17
C GLU A 95 -3.01 -29.65 -0.37
N THR A 96 -2.08 -29.93 0.54
CA THR A 96 -0.79 -30.55 0.22
C THR A 96 -1.03 -32.03 -0.07
N GLY A 97 -1.01 -32.39 -1.36
CA GLY A 97 -0.81 -33.76 -1.84
C GLY A 97 0.66 -34.08 -2.03
#